data_AF-A0ABC8JRH6-F1
#
_entry.id   AF-A0ABC8JRH6-F1
#
_cell.length_a   1.000
_cell.length_b   1.000
_cell.length_c   1.000
_cell.angle_alpha   90.00
_cell.angle_beta   90.00
_cell.angle_gamma   90.00
#
_symmetry.space_group_name_H-M   'P 1'
#
loop_
_entity.id
_entity.type
_entity.pdbx_description
1 polymer ?
#
loop_
_entity_poly.entity_id
_entity_poly.type
_entity_poly.pdbx_seq_one_letter_code
_entity_poly.pdbx_strand_id
1 'polypeptide(L)' 'MEESNKNKKKNNKRGHGSGSRLLRMKVRKLQILIPGGRRCNHPDLLLSKTVDYIVHLKLKIRFFKALSDMYSL' A
#
# COMPACT_ATOMS: atom_id res chain seq x y z
N MET A 1 -53.90 -32.16 -0.03
CA MET A 1 -53.32 -31.08 -0.84
C MET A 1 -51.82 -31.15 -0.65
N GLU A 2 -51.15 -31.69 -1.65
CA GLU A 2 -49.75 -32.09 -1.65
C GLU A 2 -48.91 -31.07 -2.43
N GLU A 3 -47.68 -30.90 -1.96
CA GLU A 3 -46.46 -30.46 -2.67
C GLU A 3 -46.32 -29.06 -3.32
N SER A 4 -45.50 -28.26 -2.63
CA SER A 4 -44.14 -27.84 -3.06
C SER A 4 -43.96 -27.22 -4.46
N ASN A 5 -43.49 -25.96 -4.52
CA ASN A 5 -42.49 -25.63 -5.54
C ASN A 5 -41.47 -24.54 -5.12
N LYS A 6 -40.20 -24.98 -5.14
CA LYS A 6 -38.98 -24.21 -4.87
C LYS A 6 -38.68 -23.29 -6.04
N ASN A 7 -38.39 -22.01 -5.79
CA ASN A 7 -37.66 -21.19 -6.77
C ASN A 7 -36.47 -20.46 -6.14
N LYS A 8 -35.32 -21.12 -6.28
CA LYS A 8 -33.96 -20.60 -6.13
C LYS A 8 -33.80 -19.31 -6.95
N LYS A 9 -33.47 -18.19 -6.30
CA LYS A 9 -32.76 -17.09 -6.98
C LYS A 9 -31.35 -16.95 -6.40
N LYS A 10 -30.40 -17.15 -7.32
CA LYS A 10 -28.99 -17.45 -7.11
C LYS A 10 -28.26 -16.40 -6.27
N ASN A 11 -27.67 -16.85 -5.17
CA ASN A 11 -26.64 -16.13 -4.43
C ASN A 11 -25.39 -15.99 -5.31
N ASN A 12 -25.31 -14.91 -6.09
CA ASN A 12 -24.05 -14.51 -6.73
C ASN A 12 -23.12 -13.88 -5.67
N LYS A 13 -22.67 -14.69 -4.71
CA LYS A 13 -21.49 -14.39 -3.91
C LYS A 13 -20.29 -14.49 -4.86
N ARG A 14 -20.01 -13.40 -5.56
CA ARG A 14 -18.75 -13.21 -6.28
C ARG A 14 -17.63 -13.32 -5.25
N GLY A 15 -17.05 -14.51 -5.16
CA GLY A 15 -15.85 -14.79 -4.39
C GLY A 15 -14.68 -14.03 -4.99
N HIS A 16 -14.55 -12.76 -4.63
CA HIS A 16 -13.43 -11.94 -5.05
C HIS A 16 -13.12 -10.93 -3.94
N GLY A 17 -12.55 -11.38 -2.82
CA GLY A 17 -12.56 -10.57 -1.59
C GLY A 17 -11.30 -10.49 -0.75
N SER A 18 -10.37 -11.44 -0.83
CA SER A 18 -9.24 -11.47 0.13
C SER A 18 -7.98 -10.81 -0.41
N GLY A 19 -7.43 -11.30 -1.54
CA GLY A 19 -6.17 -10.78 -2.10
C GLY A 19 -6.25 -9.30 -2.52
N SER A 20 -7.33 -8.91 -3.19
CA SER A 20 -7.57 -7.52 -3.60
C SER A 20 -7.70 -6.54 -2.41
N ARG A 21 -8.24 -7.01 -1.27
CA ARG A 21 -8.38 -6.19 -0.07
C ARG A 21 -7.02 -6.00 0.62
N LEU A 22 -6.22 -7.06 0.70
CA LEU A 22 -4.86 -7.02 1.25
C LEU A 22 -3.94 -6.09 0.44
N LEU A 23 -4.00 -6.17 -0.89
CA LEU A 23 -3.23 -5.26 -1.77
C LEU A 23 -3.64 -3.80 -1.56
N ARG A 24 -4.95 -3.50 -1.51
CA ARG A 24 -5.44 -2.15 -1.20
C ARG A 24 -4.99 -1.64 0.16
N MET A 25 -4.96 -2.50 1.18
CA MET A 25 -4.43 -2.14 2.51
C MET A 25 -2.94 -1.82 2.46
N LYS A 26 -2.13 -2.59 1.72
CA LYS A 26 -0.69 -2.33 1.53
C LYS A 26 -0.45 -0.99 0.81
N VAL A 27 -1.19 -0.72 -0.26
CA VAL A 27 -1.10 0.56 -1.00
C VAL A 27 -1.48 1.73 -0.08
N ARG A 28 -2.56 1.60 0.70
CA ARG A 28 -2.97 2.64 1.65
C ARG A 28 -1.92 2.90 2.73
N LYS A 29 -1.29 1.84 3.26
CA LYS A 29 -0.16 1.98 4.20
C LYS A 29 1.01 2.73 3.56
N LEU A 30 1.34 2.39 2.31
CA LEU A 30 2.40 3.08 1.57
C LEU A 30 2.09 4.56 1.35
N GLN A 31 0.85 4.90 0.96
CA GLN A 31 0.42 6.30 0.80
C GLN A 31 0.57 7.14 2.09
N ILE A 32 0.41 6.53 3.26
CA ILE A 32 0.58 7.22 4.56
C ILE A 32 2.07 7.41 4.89
N LEU A 33 2.91 6.44 4.54
CA LEU A 33 4.34 6.46 4.87
C LEU A 33 5.14 7.45 4.01
N ILE A 34 4.79 7.57 2.73
CA ILE A 34 5.56 8.38 1.78
C ILE A 34 5.11 9.85 1.84
N PRO A 35 6.04 10.83 1.94
CA PRO A 35 5.71 12.24 1.88
C PRO A 35 4.92 12.60 0.62
N GLY A 36 3.76 13.23 0.78
CA GLY A 36 2.85 13.53 -0.33
C GLY A 36 2.15 12.32 -0.94
N GLY A 37 2.31 11.11 -0.38
CA GLY A 37 1.73 9.86 -0.86
C GLY A 37 0.20 9.80 -0.72
N ARG A 38 -0.38 10.45 0.29
CA ARG A 38 -1.86 10.50 0.49
C ARG A 38 -2.60 11.15 -0.67
N ARG A 39 -1.94 12.04 -1.42
CA ARG A 39 -2.51 12.72 -2.60
C ARG A 39 -2.24 11.95 -3.90
N CYS A 40 -1.50 10.85 -3.85
CA CYS A 40 -1.13 10.06 -5.03
C CYS A 40 -2.14 8.93 -5.23
N ASN A 41 -3.12 9.18 -6.09
CA ASN A 41 -4.14 8.20 -6.47
C ASN A 41 -3.66 7.24 -7.55
N HIS A 42 -2.64 7.61 -8.33
CA HIS A 42 -2.01 6.74 -9.32
C HIS A 42 -0.94 5.85 -8.66
N PRO A 43 -0.97 4.53 -8.90
CA PRO A 43 -0.01 3.61 -8.31
C PRO A 43 1.42 3.86 -8.81
N ASP A 44 1.61 4.18 -10.09
CA ASP A 44 2.93 4.40 -10.67
C ASP A 44 3.61 5.64 -10.10
N LEU A 45 2.83 6.72 -9.92
CA LEU A 45 3.30 7.93 -9.27
C LEU A 45 3.66 7.68 -7.80
N LEU A 46 2.87 6.88 -7.08
CA LEU A 46 3.17 6.49 -5.71
C LEU A 46 4.48 5.70 -5.63
N LEU A 47 4.72 4.79 -6.56
CA LEU A 47 5.95 4.01 -6.63
C LEU A 47 7.17 4.89 -6.94
N SER A 48 7.05 5.81 -7.92
CA SER A 48 8.12 6.78 -8.23
C SER A 48 8.49 7.62 -6.99
N LYS A 49 7.51 8.20 -6.29
CA LYS A 49 7.77 8.94 -5.05
C LYS A 49 8.36 8.07 -3.94
N THR A 50 8.01 6.79 -3.91
CA THR A 50 8.58 5.84 -2.95
C THR A 50 10.06 5.64 -3.21
N VAL A 51 10.46 5.46 -4.48
CA VAL A 51 11.87 5.33 -4.87
C VAL A 51 12.65 6.59 -4.48
N ASP A 52 12.12 7.77 -4.84
CA ASP A 52 12.74 9.05 -4.49
C ASP A 52 12.93 9.19 -2.98
N TYR A 53 11.91 8.84 -2.20
CA TYR A 53 11.98 8.94 -0.75
C TYR A 53 13.00 7.96 -0.14
N ILE A 54 13.11 6.75 -0.66
CA ILE A 54 14.12 5.77 -0.22
C ILE A 54 15.53 6.31 -0.48
N VAL A 55 15.78 6.87 -1.66
CA VAL A 55 17.09 7.46 -2.01
C VAL A 55 17.41 8.62 -1.07
N HIS A 56 16.47 9.56 -0.87
CA HIS A 56 16.65 10.68 0.05
C HIS A 56 16.96 10.22 1.48
N LEU A 57 16.24 9.21 1.98
CA LEU A 57 16.45 8.71 3.34
C LEU A 57 17.82 8.06 3.49
N LYS A 58 18.24 7.24 2.52
CA LYS A 58 19.58 6.65 2.50
C LYS A 58 20.67 7.71 2.50
N LEU A 59 20.50 8.77 1.71
CA LEU A 59 21.45 9.87 1.65
C LEU A 59 21.55 10.60 3.00
N LYS A 60 20.41 10.92 3.64
CA LYS A 60 20.38 11.53 4.98
C LYS A 60 21.12 10.68 6.01
N ILE A 61 20.88 9.36 6.02
CA ILE A 61 21.57 8.44 6.94
C ILE A 61 23.08 8.45 6.71
N ARG A 62 23.52 8.36 5.45
CA ARG A 62 24.96 8.40 5.10
C ARG A 62 25.60 9.72 5.52
N PHE A 63 24.90 10.83 5.31
CA PHE A 63 25.36 12.15 5.72
C PHE A 63 25.51 12.25 7.24
N PHE A 64 24.48 11.88 8.00
CA PHE A 64 24.56 11.86 9.47
C PHE A 64 25.65 10.92 9.98
N LYS A 65 25.85 9.77 9.33
CA LYS A 65 26.92 8.86 9.68
C LYS A 65 28.30 9.48 9.44
N ALA A 66 28.53 10.11 8.29
CA ALA A 66 29.78 10.80 8.01
C ALA A 66 30.05 11.94 9.00
N LEU A 67 29.02 12.71 9.38
CA LEU A 67 29.14 13.71 10.44
C LEU A 67 29.49 13.08 11.79
N SER A 68 28.78 12.01 12.18
CA SER A 68 29.07 11.29 13.42
C SER A 68 30.50 10.77 13.46
N ASP A 69 30.98 10.19 12.36
CA ASP A 69 32.33 9.65 12.24
C ASP A 69 33.38 10.80 12.33
N MET A 70 33.08 11.99 11.81
CA MET A 70 33.93 13.19 11.92
C MET A 70 33.98 13.77 13.33
N TYR A 71 32.86 13.81 14.05
CA TYR A 71 32.77 14.35 15.42
C TYR A 71 33.09 13.33 16.52
N SER A 72 33.22 12.05 16.17
CA SER A 72 33.70 11.00 17.09
C SER A 72 35.23 10.87 17.09
N LEU A 73 35.93 11.80 16.42
CA LEU A 73 37.38 11.88 16.32
C LEU A 73 38.00 12.63 17.53
#